data_AF-A0A8I1AZ85-F1
#
_entry.id   AF-A0A8I1AZ85-F1
#
_cell.length_a   1.000
_cell.length_b   1.000
_cell.length_c   1.000
_cell.angle_alpha   90.00
_cell.angle_beta   90.00
_cell.angle_gamma   90.00
#
_symmetry.space_group_name_H-M   'P 1'
#
loop_
_entity.id
_entity.type
_entity.pdbx_description
1 polymer ?
#
loop_
_entity_poly.entity_id
_entity_poly.type
_entity_poly.pdbx_seq_one_letter_code
_entity_poly.pdbx_strand_id
1 'polypeptide(L)'
;MTLVTDDGMDTLTFKTPADGVVRDGTICVGKPDPVPAGVKTDYVYEIKAYGAFDNMFNRTLTLNFKTDVIPDPNPPVVEMADLANGTVIYKPTIPGSVYSVRPNYSLAVAANFPGLYVVRLTQ
;
A
#
# COMPACT_ATOMS: atom_id res chain seq x y z
N MET A 1 -20.58 -10.84 5.84
CA MET A 1 -19.75 -9.92 6.64
C MET A 1 -19.44 -8.73 5.75
N THR A 2 -19.99 -7.57 6.08
CA THR A 2 -20.05 -6.41 5.17
C THR A 2 -18.88 -5.50 5.49
N LEU A 3 -17.85 -5.49 4.65
CA LEU A 3 -16.79 -4.48 4.73
C LEU A 3 -17.36 -3.16 4.19
N VAL A 4 -17.63 -2.24 5.11
CA VAL A 4 -17.92 -0.84 4.83
C VAL A 4 -16.65 -0.05 5.16
N THR A 5 -15.98 0.50 4.15
CA THR A 5 -15.11 1.68 4.30
C THR A 5 -15.16 2.51 3.02
N ASP A 6 -15.48 3.80 3.16
CA ASP A 6 -15.75 4.75 2.08
C ASP A 6 -14.62 5.79 1.92
N ASP A 7 -13.51 5.73 2.69
CA ASP A 7 -12.78 6.96 3.03
C ASP A 7 -11.24 6.84 3.23
N GLY A 8 -10.57 5.77 2.82
CA GLY A 8 -9.09 5.74 2.86
C GLY A 8 -8.46 5.28 4.19
N MET A 9 -8.72 4.03 4.56
CA MET A 9 -7.91 3.31 5.55
C MET A 9 -7.30 2.06 4.93
N ASP A 10 -5.98 2.06 4.71
CA ASP A 10 -5.24 0.80 4.52
C ASP A 10 -4.94 0.23 5.88
N THR A 11 -5.30 -1.02 6.06
CA THR A 11 -4.90 -1.72 7.27
C THR A 11 -3.48 -2.21 7.05
N LEU A 12 -2.55 -1.73 7.86
CA LEU A 12 -1.16 -2.19 7.84
C LEU A 12 -0.94 -3.08 9.05
N THR A 13 -0.64 -4.36 8.81
CA THR A 13 -0.43 -5.35 9.88
C THR A 13 1.07 -5.61 10.05
N PHE A 14 1.56 -5.53 11.29
CA PHE A 14 2.93 -5.92 11.66
C PHE A 14 2.93 -7.01 12.72
N LYS A 15 3.95 -7.88 12.67
CA LYS A 15 4.29 -8.80 13.77
C LYS A 15 5.60 -8.33 14.42
N THR A 16 5.59 -8.19 15.74
CA THR A 16 6.74 -7.76 16.55
C THR A 16 7.93 -8.73 16.43
N PRO A 17 9.17 -8.23 16.55
CA PRO A 17 10.34 -9.09 16.57
C PRO A 17 10.36 -10.00 17.82
N ALA A 18 10.87 -11.22 17.65
CA ALA A 18 10.90 -12.24 18.70
C ALA A 18 11.80 -11.89 19.91
N ASP A 19 12.60 -10.83 19.79
CA ASP A 19 13.53 -10.31 20.81
C ASP A 19 12.87 -9.31 21.78
N GLY A 20 11.62 -8.91 21.54
CA GLY A 20 10.83 -8.05 22.42
C GLY A 20 11.21 -6.56 22.41
N VAL A 21 12.09 -6.11 21.52
CA VAL A 21 12.53 -4.71 21.50
C VAL A 21 11.60 -3.87 20.63
N VAL A 22 10.76 -3.05 21.28
CA VAL A 22 9.90 -2.05 20.62
C VAL A 22 10.69 -0.76 20.44
N ARG A 23 10.66 -0.19 19.23
CA ARG A 23 11.16 1.16 18.95
C ARG A 23 10.03 2.01 18.39
N ASP A 24 10.05 3.29 18.73
CA ASP A 24 9.07 4.24 18.24
C ASP A 24 9.11 4.29 16.71
N GLY A 25 7.99 3.90 16.09
CA GLY A 25 7.76 4.05 14.67
C GLY A 25 6.35 4.60 14.49
N THR A 26 6.25 5.86 14.09
CA THR A 26 4.97 6.43 13.66
C THR A 26 4.74 6.03 12.23
N ILE A 27 3.58 5.43 11.96
CA ILE A 27 3.18 5.09 10.60
C ILE A 27 1.90 5.84 10.26
N CYS A 28 2.01 6.69 9.26
CA CYS A 28 0.86 7.34 8.65
C CYS A 28 0.52 6.55 7.39
N VAL A 29 -0.73 6.13 7.28
CA VAL A 29 -1.29 5.44 6.13
C VAL A 29 -2.41 6.32 5.59
N GLY A 30 -2.36 6.63 4.30
CA GLY A 30 -3.38 7.44 3.67
C GLY A 30 -2.97 7.91 2.28
N LYS A 31 -3.91 8.53 1.58
CA LYS A 31 -3.67 9.13 0.27
C LYS A 31 -2.86 10.43 0.44
N PRO A 32 -1.67 10.56 -0.15
CA PRO A 32 -0.96 11.84 -0.17
C PRO A 32 -1.81 12.91 -0.88
N ASP A 33 -1.95 14.09 -0.24
CA ASP A 33 -2.61 15.26 -0.78
C ASP A 33 -1.70 16.49 -0.67
N PRO A 34 -1.17 17.03 -1.79
CA PRO A 34 -1.32 16.54 -3.16
C PRO A 34 -0.46 15.29 -3.44
N VAL A 35 -0.85 14.51 -4.45
CA VAL A 35 -0.02 13.42 -4.98
C VAL A 35 1.25 13.99 -5.61
N PRO A 36 2.46 13.46 -5.32
CA PRO A 36 3.69 13.98 -5.92
C PRO A 36 3.70 13.96 -7.45
N ALA A 37 4.32 14.98 -8.04
CA ALA A 37 4.37 15.15 -9.48
C ALA A 37 5.04 13.94 -10.18
N GLY A 38 4.46 13.50 -11.30
CA GLY A 38 4.96 12.36 -12.08
C GLY A 38 4.46 10.99 -11.62
N VAL A 39 3.79 10.89 -10.46
CA VAL A 39 3.15 9.65 -10.02
C VAL A 39 1.84 9.45 -10.81
N LYS A 40 1.74 8.32 -11.51
CA LYS A 40 0.56 7.90 -12.29
C LYS A 40 -0.10 6.73 -11.58
N THR A 41 -1.36 6.86 -11.21
CA THR A 41 -2.06 5.90 -10.34
C THR A 41 -3.56 6.17 -10.30
N ASP A 42 -4.36 5.13 -10.03
CA ASP A 42 -5.78 5.26 -9.69
C ASP A 42 -5.99 5.45 -8.18
N TYR A 43 -5.23 4.72 -7.37
CA TYR A 43 -5.20 4.86 -5.90
C TYR A 43 -3.77 4.87 -5.39
N VAL A 44 -3.44 5.81 -4.51
CA VAL A 44 -2.11 5.92 -3.93
C VAL A 44 -2.19 6.00 -2.43
N TYR A 45 -1.23 5.34 -1.79
CA TYR A 45 -1.13 5.21 -0.36
C TYR A 45 0.31 5.44 0.06
N GLU A 46 0.53 6.28 1.07
CA GLU A 46 1.87 6.59 1.57
C GLU A 46 2.11 5.85 2.87
N ILE A 47 3.25 5.16 2.96
CA ILE A 47 3.81 4.67 4.23
C ILE A 47 4.93 5.63 4.63
N LYS A 48 4.67 6.50 5.60
CA LYS A 48 5.73 7.20 6.33
C LYS A 48 6.14 6.35 7.50
N ALA A 49 7.42 6.08 7.66
CA ALA A 49 7.90 5.33 8.81
C ALA A 49 9.11 6.02 9.45
N TYR A 50 9.20 5.94 10.76
CA TYR A 50 10.34 6.40 11.55
C TYR A 50 10.93 5.21 12.33
N GLY A 51 12.21 5.27 12.68
CA GLY A 51 12.84 4.25 13.52
C GLY A 51 13.13 2.95 12.77
N ALA A 52 12.79 1.80 13.37
CA ALA A 52 13.24 0.47 12.93
C ALA A 52 12.29 -0.26 11.98
N PHE A 53 11.58 0.47 11.12
CA PHE A 53 10.66 -0.10 10.13
C PHE A 53 11.30 -1.21 9.28
N ASP A 54 12.55 -1.00 8.86
CA ASP A 54 13.29 -1.98 8.04
C ASP A 54 13.66 -3.25 8.80
N ASN A 55 13.58 -3.24 10.13
CA ASN A 55 13.87 -4.39 10.98
C ASN A 55 12.61 -5.19 11.35
N MET A 56 11.42 -4.75 10.93
CA MET A 56 10.18 -5.46 11.22
C MET A 56 10.00 -6.67 10.31
N PHE A 57 9.66 -7.81 10.91
CA PHE A 57 9.42 -9.05 10.16
C PHE A 57 7.98 -9.09 9.62
N ASN A 58 7.82 -9.59 8.40
CA ASN A 58 6.54 -9.84 7.75
C ASN A 58 5.60 -8.61 7.72
N ARG A 59 6.00 -7.60 6.96
CA ARG A 59 5.27 -6.35 6.77
C ARG A 59 4.24 -6.53 5.64
N THR A 60 2.96 -6.50 5.98
CA THR A 60 1.88 -6.64 4.98
C THR A 60 0.98 -5.42 4.99
N LEU A 61 0.92 -4.73 3.86
CA LEU A 61 0.00 -3.62 3.59
C LEU A 61 -1.26 -4.18 2.92
N THR A 62 -2.42 -3.94 3.50
CA THR A 62 -3.72 -4.28 2.91
C THR A 62 -4.44 -3.02 2.45
N LEU A 63 -4.50 -2.85 1.14
CA LEU A 63 -5.14 -1.74 0.45
C LEU A 63 -6.61 -2.05 0.23
N ASN A 64 -7.49 -1.23 0.80
CA ASN A 64 -8.94 -1.37 0.60
C ASN A 64 -9.46 -0.19 -0.19
N PHE A 65 -10.11 -0.45 -1.31
CA PHE A 65 -10.70 0.58 -2.15
C PHE A 65 -11.97 0.10 -2.83
N LYS A 66 -12.79 1.06 -3.24
CA LYS A 66 -14.00 0.83 -4.04
C LYS A 66 -13.77 1.31 -5.45
N THR A 67 -14.04 0.47 -6.43
CA THR A 67 -14.03 0.85 -7.84
C THR A 67 -15.14 0.18 -8.64
N ASP A 68 -15.70 0.93 -9.57
CA ASP A 68 -16.61 0.44 -10.61
C ASP A 68 -15.90 0.07 -11.91
N VAL A 69 -14.62 0.40 -12.03
CA VAL A 69 -13.78 -0.04 -13.16
C VAL A 69 -13.43 -1.51 -12.94
N ILE A 70 -13.64 -2.33 -13.96
CA ILE A 70 -13.17 -3.72 -13.96
C ILE A 70 -11.66 -3.66 -14.22
N PRO A 71 -10.81 -4.10 -13.28
CA PRO A 71 -9.38 -4.05 -13.48
C PRO A 71 -8.91 -4.96 -14.62
N ASP A 72 -7.93 -4.49 -15.37
CA ASP A 72 -7.20 -5.27 -16.36
C ASP A 72 -5.70 -4.92 -16.25
N PRO A 73 -4.88 -5.75 -15.56
CA PRO A 73 -5.18 -7.11 -15.09
C PRO A 73 -6.06 -7.17 -13.82
N ASN A 74 -6.69 -8.33 -13.57
CA ASN A 74 -7.46 -8.63 -12.36
C ASN A 74 -6.82 -9.81 -11.58
N PRO A 75 -6.31 -9.60 -10.35
CA PRO A 75 -6.39 -8.37 -9.55
C PRO A 75 -5.52 -7.21 -10.08
N PRO A 76 -5.87 -5.95 -9.72
CA PRO A 76 -5.07 -4.77 -10.04
C PRO A 76 -3.61 -4.92 -9.63
N VAL A 77 -2.72 -4.26 -10.38
CA VAL A 77 -1.29 -4.23 -10.05
C VAL A 77 -1.05 -3.24 -8.93
N VAL A 78 -0.22 -3.62 -7.96
CA VAL A 78 0.28 -2.75 -6.90
C VAL A 78 1.79 -2.63 -7.01
N GLU A 79 2.28 -1.39 -7.07
CA GLU A 79 3.71 -1.07 -7.20
C GLU A 79 4.14 -0.08 -6.12
N MET A 80 5.41 -0.11 -5.75
CA MET A 80 6.01 0.95 -4.93
C MET A 80 6.63 2.00 -5.85
N ALA A 81 6.18 3.24 -5.75
CA ALA A 81 6.75 4.38 -6.46
C ALA A 81 7.91 4.97 -5.66
N ASP A 82 9.13 4.72 -6.15
CA ASP A 82 10.37 5.27 -5.61
C ASP A 82 10.65 6.64 -6.26
N LEU A 83 10.71 7.68 -5.43
CA LEU A 83 10.95 9.06 -5.82
C LEU A 83 12.44 9.39 -5.63
N ALA A 84 13.28 8.99 -6.58
CA ALA A 84 14.71 9.25 -6.54
C ALA A 84 15.07 10.39 -7.51
N ASN A 85 15.68 11.46 -6.99
CA ASN A 85 16.22 12.58 -7.79
C ASN A 85 15.22 13.19 -8.81
N GLY A 86 13.95 13.29 -8.44
CA GLY A 86 12.90 13.84 -9.31
C GLY A 86 12.38 12.89 -10.39
N THR A 87 12.83 11.63 -10.41
CA THR A 87 12.31 10.57 -11.29
C THR A 87 11.50 9.57 -10.47
N VAL A 88 10.35 9.15 -10.99
CA VAL A 88 9.53 8.10 -10.39
C VAL A 88 9.88 6.76 -11.02
N ILE A 89 10.36 5.83 -10.20
CA ILE A 89 10.62 4.44 -10.59
C ILE A 89 9.61 3.54 -9.89
N TYR A 90 8.83 2.79 -10.65
CA TYR A 90 7.89 1.82 -10.09
C TYR A 90 8.60 0.49 -9.87
N LYS A 91 8.56 0.00 -8.64
CA LYS A 91 9.11 -1.29 -8.23
C LYS A 91 7.97 -2.26 -7.98
N PRO A 92 8.05 -3.51 -8.46
CA PRO A 92 7.02 -4.49 -8.20
C PRO A 92 6.95 -4.79 -6.69
N THR A 93 5.72 -5.03 -6.20
CA THR A 93 5.51 -5.56 -4.85
C THR A 93 5.25 -7.07 -4.91
N ILE A 94 5.47 -7.76 -3.80
CA ILE A 94 5.10 -9.18 -3.69
C ILE A 94 3.62 -9.24 -3.34
N PRO A 95 2.76 -9.83 -4.19
CA PRO A 95 1.33 -9.94 -3.90
C PRO A 95 1.08 -10.87 -2.72
N GLY A 96 0.08 -10.54 -1.91
CA GLY A 96 -0.45 -11.35 -0.82
C GLY A 96 -1.88 -11.78 -1.08
N SER A 97 -2.68 -11.86 -0.02
CA SER A 97 -4.11 -12.17 -0.10
C SER A 97 -4.89 -11.13 -0.90
N VAL A 98 -5.90 -11.59 -1.64
CA VAL A 98 -6.76 -10.76 -2.49
C VAL A 98 -8.22 -11.09 -2.22
N TYR A 99 -9.04 -10.06 -2.08
CA TYR A 99 -10.49 -10.13 -2.12
C TYR A 99 -11.02 -9.16 -3.17
N SER A 100 -11.80 -9.66 -4.13
CA SER A 100 -12.25 -8.92 -5.30
C SER A 100 -13.74 -9.22 -5.54
N VAL A 101 -14.61 -8.46 -4.86
CA VAL A 101 -16.06 -8.53 -5.04
C VAL A 101 -16.54 -7.11 -5.31
N ARG A 102 -16.63 -6.78 -6.60
CA ARG A 102 -17.04 -5.46 -7.08
C ARG A 102 -18.29 -4.95 -6.33
N PRO A 103 -18.29 -3.69 -5.87
CA PRO A 103 -17.26 -2.66 -6.07
C PRO A 103 -16.07 -2.72 -5.09
N ASN A 104 -16.05 -3.67 -4.16
CA ASN A 104 -15.09 -3.70 -3.06
C ASN A 104 -13.87 -4.57 -3.39
N TYR A 105 -12.69 -3.98 -3.28
CA TYR A 105 -11.41 -4.64 -3.47
C TYR A 105 -10.57 -4.51 -2.20
N SER A 106 -9.88 -5.60 -1.86
CA SER A 106 -8.87 -5.66 -0.81
C SER A 106 -7.64 -6.39 -1.35
N LEU A 107 -6.51 -5.69 -1.44
CA LEU A 107 -5.26 -6.22 -1.97
C LEU A 107 -4.19 -6.15 -0.89
N ALA A 108 -3.62 -7.30 -0.53
CA ALA A 108 -2.46 -7.34 0.35
C ALA A 108 -1.16 -7.39 -0.47
N VAL A 109 -0.14 -6.67 -0.01
CA VAL A 109 1.21 -6.70 -0.60
C VAL A 109 2.28 -6.62 0.48
N ALA A 110 3.49 -7.09 0.16
CA ALA A 110 4.65 -6.90 1.03
C ALA A 110 5.07 -5.42 1.06
N ALA A 111 5.04 -4.81 2.24
CA ALA A 111 5.47 -3.44 2.48
C ALA A 111 6.97 -3.39 2.82
N ASN A 112 7.82 -3.70 1.85
CA ASN A 112 9.26 -3.87 2.06
C ASN A 112 10.01 -2.56 2.36
N PHE A 113 9.42 -1.42 1.99
CA PHE A 113 10.03 -0.09 2.14
C PHE A 113 8.96 0.96 2.53
N PRO A 114 9.33 2.00 3.28
CA PRO A 114 8.50 3.19 3.37
C PRO A 114 8.46 3.89 2.01
N GLY A 115 7.36 4.58 1.71
CA GLY A 115 7.15 5.24 0.42
C GLY A 115 5.73 5.13 -0.10
N LEU A 116 5.55 5.47 -1.38
CA LEU A 116 4.25 5.46 -2.05
C LEU A 116 3.96 4.09 -2.65
N TYR A 117 2.79 3.54 -2.34
CA TYR A 117 2.24 2.35 -2.95
C TYR A 117 1.09 2.77 -3.85
N VAL A 118 1.19 2.44 -5.13
CA VAL A 118 0.22 2.80 -6.16
C VAL A 118 -0.54 1.57 -6.62
N VAL A 119 -1.85 1.71 -6.79
CA VAL A 119 -2.72 0.75 -7.45
C VAL A 119 -3.00 1.27 -8.85
N ARG A 120 -2.88 0.37 -9.84
CA ARG A 120 -3.27 0.61 -11.22
C ARG A 120 -4.38 -0.37 -11.59
N LEU A 121 -5.54 0.18 -11.94
CA LEU A 121 -6.68 -0.58 -12.46
C LEU A 121 -6.48 -0.96 -13.93
N THR A 122 -5.69 -0.16 -14.66
CA THR A 122 -5.35 -0.37 -16.07
C THR A 122 -3.87 -0.06 -16.31
N GLN A 123 -3.22 -0.79 -17.23
CA GLN A 123 -1.85 -0.47 -17.67
C GLN A 123 -1.80 0.51 -18.84
#